data_AF-A0A4S5EUG1-F1
#
_entry.id   AF-A0A4S5EUG1-F1
#
_cell.length_a   1.000
_cell.length_b   1.000
_cell.length_c   1.000
_cell.angle_alpha   90.00
_cell.angle_beta   90.00
_cell.angle_gamma   90.00
#
_symmetry.space_group_name_H-M   'P 1'
#
loop_
_entity.id
_entity.type
_entity.pdbx_description
1 polymer ?
#
loop_
_entity_poly.entity_id
_entity_poly.type
_entity_poly.pdbx_seq_one_letter_code
_entity_poly.pdbx_strand_id
1 'polypeptide(L)' 'MVTAAVRSDIDALGDLVGMEPSLAAAAVKLAGEMDSGGGDGGRLLPALTRELRATLVALAGGRDQGDEDDDDDLASPD' A
#
# COMPACT_ATOMS: atom_id res chain seq x y z
N MET A 1 16.91 -4.85 -4.47
CA MET A 1 16.45 -3.45 -4.40
C MET A 1 15.07 -3.45 -3.79
N VAL A 2 14.85 -2.66 -2.74
CA VAL A 2 13.59 -2.50 -2.01
C VAL A 2 12.48 -2.10 -2.97
N THR A 3 12.77 -1.23 -3.95
CA THR A 3 11.81 -0.79 -4.98
C THR A 3 11.26 -1.94 -5.80
N ALA A 4 12.09 -2.94 -6.13
CA ALA A 4 11.65 -4.10 -6.91
C ALA A 4 10.71 -5.01 -6.10
N ALA A 5 11.01 -5.21 -4.82
CA ALA A 5 10.14 -5.96 -3.92
C ALA A 5 8.79 -5.26 -3.74
N VAL A 6 8.80 -3.95 -3.45
CA VAL A 6 7.57 -3.16 -3.28
C VAL A 6 6.71 -3.16 -4.54
N ARG A 7 7.31 -3.07 -5.74
CA ARG A 7 6.54 -3.19 -7.00
C ARG A 7 5.91 -4.57 -7.16
N SER A 8 6.66 -5.63 -6.89
CA SER A 8 6.13 -6.99 -6.92
C SER A 8 4.99 -7.20 -5.92
N ASP A 9 5.10 -6.61 -4.73
CA ASP A 9 4.06 -6.69 -3.71
C ASP A 9 2.80 -5.93 -4.15
N ILE A 10 2.97 -4.74 -4.75
CA ILE A 10 1.87 -3.94 -5.33
C ILE A 10 1.19 -4.70 -6.49
N ASP A 11 1.96 -5.30 -7.40
CA ASP A 11 1.42 -6.09 -8.50
C ASP A 11 0.69 -7.35 -8.00
N ALA A 12 1.19 -7.97 -6.92
CA ALA A 12 0.54 -9.12 -6.27
C ALA A 12 -0.77 -8.74 -5.56
N LEU A 13 -0.96 -7.46 -5.21
CA LEU A 13 -2.24 -6.93 -4.74
C LEU A 13 -3.30 -6.84 -5.86
N GLY A 14 -3.00 -7.22 -7.11
CA GLY A 14 -4.00 -7.37 -8.17
C GLY A 14 -4.55 -6.04 -8.69
N ASP A 15 -5.79 -6.05 -9.23
CA ASP A 15 -6.40 -4.82 -9.75
C ASP A 15 -6.74 -3.88 -8.58
N LEU A 16 -5.93 -2.83 -8.42
CA LEU A 16 -6.05 -1.81 -7.38
C LEU A 16 -7.21 -0.86 -7.68
N VAL A 17 -8.34 -1.37 -8.18
CA VAL A 17 -9.53 -0.58 -8.51
C VAL A 17 -9.99 0.11 -7.22
N GLY A 18 -9.92 1.43 -7.19
CA GLY A 18 -10.27 2.25 -6.02
C GLY A 18 -9.09 2.63 -5.13
N MET A 19 -7.89 2.10 -5.35
CA MET A 19 -6.69 2.50 -4.60
C MET A 19 -6.12 3.80 -5.18
N GLU A 20 -5.97 4.81 -4.34
CA GLU A 20 -5.39 6.11 -4.70
C GLU A 20 -4.04 5.92 -5.41
N PRO A 21 -3.91 6.26 -6.72
CA PRO A 21 -2.65 6.15 -7.47
C PRO A 21 -1.48 6.86 -6.77
N SER A 22 -1.80 7.83 -5.91
CA SER A 22 -0.85 8.56 -5.07
C SER A 22 -0.16 7.69 -4.02
N LEU A 23 -0.84 6.70 -3.42
CA LEU A 23 -0.27 5.84 -2.37
C LEU A 23 0.70 4.81 -2.93
N ALA A 24 0.37 4.20 -4.08
CA ALA A 24 1.27 3.27 -4.75
C ALA A 24 2.54 4.01 -5.23
N ALA A 25 2.38 5.22 -5.79
CA ALA A 25 3.50 6.07 -6.16
C ALA A 25 4.36 6.48 -4.94
N ALA A 26 3.74 6.78 -3.81
CA ALA A 26 4.44 7.09 -2.56
C ALA A 26 5.27 5.91 -2.04
N ALA A 27 4.70 4.69 -2.04
CA ALA A 27 5.42 3.48 -1.62
C ALA A 27 6.66 3.21 -2.49
N VAL A 28 6.52 3.34 -3.82
CA VAL A 28 7.64 3.17 -4.76
C VAL A 28 8.71 4.26 -4.55
N LYS A 29 8.29 5.50 -4.27
CA LYS A 29 9.23 6.60 -3.99
C LYS A 29 10.03 6.35 -2.71
N LEU A 30 9.37 5.98 -1.61
CA LEU A 30 10.02 5.66 -0.34
C LEU A 30 11.02 4.51 -0.48
N ALA A 31 10.66 3.48 -1.23
CA ALA A 31 11.55 2.36 -1.54
C ALA A 31 12.79 2.80 -2.33
N GLY A 32 12.63 3.75 -3.26
CA GLY A 32 13.74 4.34 -4.01
C GLY A 32 14.71 5.14 -3.14
N GLU A 33 14.21 5.87 -2.14
CA GLU A 33 15.04 6.56 -1.15
C GLU A 33 15.85 5.56 -0.30
N MET A 34 15.24 4.43 0.07
CA MET A 34 15.94 3.36 0.79
C MET A 34 17.03 2.70 -0.07
N ASP A 35 16.74 2.42 -1.34
CA ASP A 35 17.72 1.90 -2.30
C ASP A 35 18.87 2.88 -2.55
N SER A 36 18.62 4.18 -2.46
CA SER A 36 19.62 5.24 -2.59
C SER A 36 20.50 5.43 -1.33
N GLY A 37 20.39 4.52 -0.36
CA GLY A 37 21.17 4.55 0.88
C GLY A 37 20.45 5.24 2.04
N GLY A 38 19.17 5.56 1.90
CA GLY A 38 18.28 5.99 2.98
C GLY A 38 18.64 7.33 3.62
N GLY A 39 19.23 8.25 2.85
CA GLY A 39 19.55 9.63 3.23
C GLY A 39 20.50 9.79 4.42
N ASP A 40 21.24 10.90 4.49
CA ASP A 40 22.16 11.19 5.61
C ASP A 40 23.06 10.01 6.02
N GLY A 41 23.57 9.25 5.05
CA GLY A 41 24.38 8.05 5.30
C GLY A 41 23.62 6.90 5.96
N GLY A 42 22.31 6.76 5.70
CA GLY A 42 21.44 5.72 6.23
C GLY A 42 20.67 6.10 7.49
N ARG A 43 20.82 7.33 8.00
CA ARG A 43 20.14 7.79 9.22
C ARG A 43 18.62 7.87 9.06
N LEU A 44 18.11 8.07 7.85
CA LEU A 44 16.67 8.15 7.61
C LEU A 44 16.04 6.77 7.37
N LEU A 45 16.83 5.69 7.24
CA LEU A 45 16.29 4.33 7.03
C LEU A 45 15.21 3.92 8.05
N PRO A 46 15.35 4.17 9.37
CA PRO A 46 14.29 3.82 10.32
C PRO A 46 13.00 4.60 10.10
N ALA A 47 13.10 5.87 9.70
CA ALA A 47 11.95 6.72 9.40
C ALA A 47 11.27 6.27 8.11
N LEU A 48 12.04 6.11 7.02
CA LEU A 48 11.57 5.60 5.74
C LEU A 48 10.91 4.23 5.87
N THR A 49 11.44 3.34 6.73
CA THR A 49 10.87 2.01 6.98
C THR A 49 9.52 2.08 7.70
N ARG A 50 9.36 3.03 8.63
CA ARG A 50 8.07 3.23 9.32
C ARG A 50 7.04 3.80 8.35
N GLU A 51 7.44 4.77 7.55
CA GLU A 51 6.58 5.40 6.55
C GLU A 51 6.14 4.40 5.48
N LEU A 52 7.07 3.63 4.91
CA LEU A 52 6.78 2.59 3.92
C LEU A 52 5.79 1.56 4.48
N ARG A 53 5.98 1.10 5.73
CA ARG A 53 5.03 0.18 6.37
C ARG A 53 3.64 0.79 6.54
N ALA A 54 3.55 2.06 6.95
CA ALA A 54 2.26 2.73 7.08
C ALA A 54 1.55 2.86 5.73
N THR A 55 2.28 3.22 4.67
CA THR A 55 1.74 3.29 3.30
C THR A 55 1.26 1.93 2.80
N LEU A 56 2.04 0.86 3.03
CA LEU A 56 1.65 -0.50 2.64
C LEU A 56 0.41 -1.00 3.41
N VAL A 57 0.28 -0.65 4.69
CA VAL A 57 -0.93 -0.95 5.48
C VAL A 57 -2.14 -0.19 4.93
N ALA A 58 -1.98 1.09 4.56
CA ALA A 58 -3.07 1.87 3.95
C ALA A 58 -3.48 1.31 2.58
N LEU A 59 -2.52 0.87 1.76
CA LEU A 59 -2.78 0.18 0.50
C LEU A 59 -3.56 -1.13 0.76
N ALA A 60 -3.14 -1.95 1.72
CA ALA A 60 -3.84 -3.19 2.05
C ALA A 60 -5.26 -2.95 2.59
N GLY A 61 -5.45 -1.96 3.47
CA GLY A 61 -6.75 -1.62 4.06
C GLY A 61 -7.73 -0.93 3.11
N GLY A 62 -7.26 -0.35 2.01
CA GLY A 62 -8.11 0.16 0.93
C GLY A 62 -8.85 -0.95 0.15
N ARG A 63 -8.38 -2.20 0.21
CA ARG A 63 -9.06 -3.36 -0.40
C ARG A 63 -10.26 -3.82 0.41
N ASP A 64 -10.20 -3.70 1.73
CA ASP A 64 -11.21 -4.21 2.67
C ASP A 64 -12.52 -3.39 2.61
N GLN A 65 -12.44 -2.12 2.23
CA GLN A 65 -13.62 -1.25 2.03
C GLN A 65 -14.46 -1.60 0.79
N GLY A 66 -14.08 -2.62 0.02
CA GLY A 66 -14.83 -3.10 -1.16
C GLY A 66 -15.60 -4.40 -0.94
N ASP A 67 -15.41 -5.10 0.18
CA ASP A 67 -15.99 -6.42 0.46
C ASP A 67 -16.93 -6.43 1.69
N GLU A 68 -17.40 -5.26 2.16
CA GLU A 68 -18.41 -5.14 3.24
C GLU A 68 -19.81 -4.72 2.74
N ASP A 69 -20.04 -4.69 1.42
CA ASP A 69 -21.33 -4.34 0.80
C ASP A 69 -22.10 -5.58 0.29
N ASP A 70 -22.02 -6.72 0.97
CA ASP A 70 -22.77 -7.93 0.61
C ASP A 70 -23.37 -8.67 1.84
N ASP A 71 -23.86 -7.92 2.83
CA ASP A 71 -24.96 -8.41 3.68
C ASP A 71 -26.31 -8.00 3.05
N ASP A 72 -26.53 -8.59 1.87
CA ASP A 72 -27.71 -9.39 1.52
C ASP A 72 -29.02 -8.96 2.21
N ASP A 73 -29.74 -8.10 1.50
CA ASP A 73 -31.13 -8.32 1.09
C ASP A 73 -31.94 -9.34 1.93
N LEU A 74 -32.17 -9.03 3.22
CA LEU A 74 -33.35 -9.53 3.94
C LEU A 74 -34.61 -8.80 3.46
N ALA A 75 -34.85 -8.81 2.15
CA ALA A 75 -36.20 -8.84 1.64
C ALA A 75 -36.77 -10.22 1.96
N SER A 76 -37.72 -10.27 2.89
CA SER A 76 -38.99 -10.90 2.53
C SER A 76 -40.16 -10.29 3.31
N PRO A 77 -41.34 -10.24 2.67
CA PRO A 77 -42.45 -9.34 2.95
C PRO A 77 -43.61 -10.03 3.69
N ASP A 78 -44.66 -9.23 3.98
CA ASP A 78 -45.93 -9.48 4.70
C ASP A 78 -45.91 -9.47 6.24
#